data_AF-A0A917X062-F1
#
_entry.id   AF-A0A917X062-F1
#
_cell.length_a   1.000
_cell.length_b   1.000
_cell.length_c   1.000
_cell.angle_alpha   90.00
_cell.angle_beta   90.00
_cell.angle_gamma   90.00
#
_symmetry.space_group_name_H-M   'P 1'
#
loop_
_entity.id
_entity.type
_entity.pdbx_description
1 polymer ?
#
loop_
_entity_poly.entity_id
_entity_poly.type
_entity_poly.pdbx_seq_one_letter_code
_entity_poly.pdbx_strand_id
1 'polypeptide(L)'
;MSDRLPAVVPAARVQLPVPAHALPARSPRELLALARHGLEEAAAIESPGMRYATAHLAALRAAAAVLSARAIPTGARRARVTSVWTLLVVVAPELTEWAAFFAAGASKRAAAEAGIPRVVSLQDADDLLRTAGQFVDVVEVALGLGGAR
;
A
#
# COMPACT_ATOMS: atom_id res chain seq x y z
N MET A 1 -21.99 36.17 -4.30
CA MET A 1 -21.80 34.98 -5.14
C MET A 1 -20.67 34.19 -4.51
N SER A 2 -21.04 33.31 -3.57
CA SER A 2 -20.11 32.66 -2.64
C SER A 2 -19.49 31.45 -3.31
N ASP A 3 -18.22 31.52 -3.67
CA ASP A 3 -17.44 30.34 -4.06
C ASP A 3 -16.71 29.84 -2.81
N ARG A 4 -17.34 28.86 -2.14
CA ARG A 4 -16.82 28.23 -0.92
C ARG A 4 -15.99 27.02 -1.36
N LEU A 5 -14.69 27.22 -1.54
CA LEU A 5 -13.72 26.13 -1.74
C LEU A 5 -13.86 25.10 -0.60
N PRO A 6 -13.99 23.79 -0.87
CA PRO A 6 -13.96 22.79 0.18
C PRO A 6 -12.57 22.81 0.82
N ALA A 7 -12.50 23.18 2.09
CA ALA A 7 -11.30 23.03 2.89
C ALA A 7 -10.92 21.54 2.90
N VAL A 8 -9.75 21.22 2.33
CA VAL A 8 -9.09 19.95 2.59
C VAL A 8 -8.79 19.94 4.08
N VAL A 9 -9.67 19.30 4.85
CA VAL A 9 -9.42 19.04 6.26
C VAL A 9 -8.15 18.19 6.33
N PRO A 10 -7.08 18.64 7.01
CA PRO A 10 -5.91 17.81 7.21
C PRO A 10 -6.37 16.56 7.97
N ALA A 11 -6.16 15.38 7.38
CA ALA A 11 -6.53 14.11 7.99
C ALA A 11 -5.88 14.02 9.39
N ALA A 12 -6.72 14.02 10.43
CA ALA A 12 -6.25 13.90 11.80
C ALA A 12 -5.49 12.58 11.96
N ARG A 13 -4.30 12.63 12.57
CA ARG A 13 -3.50 11.42 12.80
C ARG A 13 -4.22 10.49 13.79
N VAL A 14 -4.33 9.22 13.44
CA VAL A 14 -4.98 8.19 14.25
C VAL A 14 -3.95 7.55 15.16
N GLN A 15 -4.27 7.47 16.44
CA GLN A 15 -3.41 6.89 17.46
C GLN A 15 -3.66 5.39 17.53
N LEU A 16 -2.67 4.59 17.15
CA LEU A 16 -2.81 3.13 17.09
C LEU A 16 -1.76 2.45 17.97
N PRO A 17 -2.08 1.31 18.60
CA PRO A 17 -1.11 0.44 19.24
C PRO A 17 -0.30 -0.31 18.19
N VAL A 18 0.54 0.44 17.47
CA VAL A 18 1.51 -0.10 16.52
C VAL A 18 2.89 -0.03 17.18
N PRO A 19 3.63 -1.15 17.24
CA PRO A 19 4.99 -1.13 17.74
C PRO A 19 5.81 -0.14 16.90
N ALA A 20 6.63 0.69 17.54
CA ALA A 20 7.43 1.70 16.81
C ALA A 20 8.33 1.07 15.72
N HIS A 21 8.80 -0.17 15.91
CA HIS A 21 9.56 -0.92 14.91
C HIS A 21 8.72 -1.51 13.77
N ALA A 22 7.40 -1.57 13.92
CA ALA A 22 6.48 -2.06 12.90
C ALA A 22 6.02 -0.95 11.95
N LEU A 23 6.23 0.33 12.31
CA LEU A 23 6.13 1.44 11.37
C LEU A 23 7.40 1.51 10.53
N PRO A 24 7.30 1.75 9.21
CA PRO A 24 8.48 1.93 8.40
C PRO A 24 9.24 3.18 8.87
N ALA A 25 10.55 3.06 9.10
CA ALA A 25 11.41 4.21 9.45
C ALA A 25 11.55 5.24 8.31
N ARG A 26 10.96 4.95 7.14
CA ARG A 26 10.98 5.80 5.95
C ARG A 26 9.82 6.78 5.94
N SER A 27 10.07 7.95 5.38
CA SER A 27 9.04 8.96 5.14
C SER A 27 7.99 8.46 4.13
N PRO A 28 6.76 9.01 4.14
CA PRO A 28 5.74 8.66 3.15
C PRO A 28 6.18 8.86 1.70
N ARG A 29 6.96 9.91 1.41
CA ARG A 29 7.51 10.18 0.07
C ARG A 29 8.49 9.11 -0.39
N GLU A 30 9.42 8.70 0.47
CA GLU A 30 10.38 7.63 0.13
C GLU A 30 9.66 6.30 -0.12
N LEU A 31 8.64 5.99 0.66
CA LEU A 31 7.84 4.78 0.48
C LEU A 31 7.08 4.77 -0.85
N LEU A 32 6.53 5.91 -1.26
CA LEU A 32 5.89 6.07 -2.56
C LEU A 32 6.88 5.99 -3.73
N ALA A 33 8.07 6.59 -3.59
CA ALA A 33 9.13 6.44 -4.60
C ALA A 33 9.54 4.97 -4.78
N LEU A 34 9.70 4.22 -3.68
CA LEU A 34 9.96 2.78 -3.72
C LEU A 34 8.79 1.96 -4.26
N ALA A 35 7.55 2.42 -4.08
CA ALA A 35 6.38 1.80 -4.68
C ALA A 35 6.39 1.99 -6.20
N ARG A 36 6.62 3.21 -6.69
CA ARG A 36 6.74 3.52 -8.12
C ARG A 36 7.86 2.74 -8.80
N HIS A 37 9.05 2.76 -8.21
CA HIS A 37 10.16 1.96 -8.71
C HIS A 37 9.82 0.46 -8.76
N GLY A 38 9.16 -0.05 -7.71
CA GLY A 38 8.70 -1.44 -7.70
C GLY A 38 7.67 -1.77 -8.80
N LEU A 39 6.85 -0.81 -9.24
CA LEU A 39 5.93 -1.02 -10.38
C LEU A 39 6.69 -1.07 -11.72
N GLU A 40 7.71 -0.22 -11.89
CA GLU A 40 8.59 -0.26 -13.06
C GLU A 40 9.36 -1.58 -13.13
N GLU A 41 9.93 -2.01 -12.00
CA GLU A 41 10.57 -3.33 -11.88
C GLU A 41 9.59 -4.45 -12.22
N ALA A 42 8.38 -4.43 -11.65
CA ALA A 42 7.37 -5.44 -11.91
C ALA A 42 7.01 -5.51 -13.41
N ALA A 43 6.86 -4.36 -14.07
CA ALA A 43 6.57 -4.30 -15.50
C ALA A 43 7.66 -4.94 -16.38
N ALA A 44 8.92 -4.90 -15.93
CA ALA A 44 10.05 -5.50 -16.64
C ALA A 44 10.22 -7.01 -16.39
N ILE A 45 9.57 -7.58 -15.37
CA ILE A 45 9.71 -9.00 -15.02
C ILE A 45 8.86 -9.87 -15.96
N GLU A 46 9.48 -10.86 -16.62
CA GLU A 46 8.78 -11.81 -17.52
C GLU A 46 8.01 -12.90 -16.76
N SER A 47 8.53 -13.37 -15.63
CA SER A 47 7.90 -14.43 -14.84
C SER A 47 6.61 -13.93 -14.18
N PRO A 48 5.44 -14.53 -14.45
CA PRO A 48 4.16 -14.06 -13.90
C PRO A 48 4.14 -14.04 -12.36
N GLY A 49 4.69 -15.09 -11.72
CA GLY A 49 4.75 -15.18 -10.27
C GLY A 49 5.60 -14.06 -9.64
N MET A 50 6.79 -13.81 -10.18
CA MET A 50 7.65 -12.74 -9.69
C MET A 50 7.08 -11.35 -10.00
N ARG A 51 6.48 -11.14 -11.18
CA ARG A 51 5.77 -9.90 -11.52
C ARG A 51 4.66 -9.61 -10.51
N TYR A 52 3.83 -10.61 -10.20
CA TYR A 52 2.75 -10.50 -9.21
C TYR A 52 3.29 -10.21 -7.81
N ALA A 53 4.36 -10.90 -7.38
CA ALA A 53 4.98 -10.66 -6.08
C ALA A 53 5.50 -9.22 -5.94
N THR A 54 6.25 -8.75 -6.94
CA THR A 54 6.82 -7.40 -6.96
C THR A 54 5.75 -6.32 -7.04
N ALA A 55 4.70 -6.51 -7.85
CA ALA A 55 3.56 -5.58 -7.91
C ALA A 55 2.83 -5.48 -6.55
N HIS A 56 2.66 -6.61 -5.85
CA HIS A 56 2.05 -6.60 -4.53
C HIS A 56 2.94 -5.90 -3.49
N LEU A 57 4.26 -6.08 -3.58
CA LEU A 57 5.22 -5.40 -2.70
C LEU A 57 5.19 -3.87 -2.91
N ALA A 58 5.03 -3.42 -4.15
CA ALA A 58 4.80 -2.00 -4.44
C ALA A 58 3.53 -1.48 -3.74
N ALA A 59 2.43 -2.22 -3.80
CA ALA A 59 1.20 -1.86 -3.08
C ALA A 59 1.41 -1.85 -1.54
N LEU A 60 2.15 -2.81 -0.97
CA LEU A 60 2.48 -2.81 0.46
C LEU A 60 3.26 -1.55 0.87
N ARG A 61 4.17 -1.08 0.03
CA ARG A 61 4.94 0.16 0.27
C ARG A 61 4.05 1.40 0.24
N ALA A 62 3.08 1.47 -0.67
CA ALA A 62 2.09 2.55 -0.68
C ALA A 62 1.19 2.53 0.57
N ALA A 63 0.70 1.36 0.99
CA ALA A 63 -0.07 1.25 2.24
C ALA A 63 0.76 1.67 3.46
N ALA A 64 2.04 1.27 3.48
CA ALA A 64 3.00 1.69 4.50
C ALA A 64 3.23 3.21 4.52
N ALA A 65 3.18 3.89 3.37
CA ALA A 65 3.26 5.35 3.28
C ALA A 65 2.09 6.03 4.01
N VAL A 66 0.88 5.49 3.85
CA VAL A 66 -0.31 5.98 4.57
C VAL A 66 -0.15 5.79 6.08
N LEU A 67 0.31 4.61 6.52
CA LEU A 67 0.56 4.36 7.93
C LEU A 67 1.63 5.30 8.50
N SER A 68 2.74 5.52 7.78
CA SER A 68 3.79 6.45 8.18
C SER A 68 3.28 7.89 8.31
N ALA A 69 2.36 8.31 7.44
CA ALA A 69 1.78 9.66 7.47
C ALA A 69 0.73 9.87 8.58
N ARG A 70 -0.09 8.84 8.82
CA ARG A 70 -1.32 8.96 9.61
C ARG A 70 -1.29 8.27 10.96
N ALA A 71 -0.47 7.23 11.16
CA ALA A 71 -0.42 6.49 12.41
C ALA A 71 0.52 7.18 13.42
N ILE A 72 0.07 7.29 14.67
CA ILE A 72 0.93 7.66 15.80
C ILE A 72 1.33 6.38 16.53
N PRO A 73 2.63 6.04 16.59
CA PRO A 73 3.08 4.90 17.39
C PRO A 73 2.78 5.15 18.86
N THR A 74 2.14 4.18 19.51
CA THR A 74 1.96 4.18 20.97
C THR A 74 2.75 3.05 21.60
N GLY A 75 3.30 3.29 22.80
CA GLY A 75 4.23 2.41 23.52
C GLY A 75 3.63 1.10 24.04
N ALA A 76 2.64 0.53 23.37
CA ALA A 76 2.01 -0.72 23.76
C ALA A 76 2.97 -1.91 23.59
N ARG A 77 3.23 -2.60 24.70
CA ARG A 77 4.03 -3.83 24.78
C ARG A 77 3.18 -4.98 24.21
N ARG A 78 3.61 -5.54 23.07
CA ARG A 78 2.96 -6.60 22.26
C ARG A 78 1.61 -6.19 21.62
N ALA A 79 1.68 -5.41 20.55
CA ALA A 79 0.59 -5.42 19.57
C ALA A 79 0.51 -6.80 18.91
N ARG A 80 -0.69 -7.39 18.86
CA ARG A 80 -1.00 -8.57 18.06
C ARG A 80 -0.53 -8.29 16.62
N VAL A 81 0.11 -9.25 15.96
CA VAL A 81 0.59 -9.11 14.57
C VAL A 81 -0.60 -8.75 13.69
N THR A 82 -0.78 -7.45 13.46
CA THR A 82 -1.91 -6.90 12.71
C THR A 82 -1.37 -6.61 11.35
N SER A 83 -1.93 -7.26 10.32
CA SER A 83 -1.51 -7.05 8.93
C SER A 83 -1.59 -5.57 8.57
N VAL A 84 -0.66 -5.10 7.73
CA VAL A 84 -0.65 -3.73 7.19
C VAL A 84 -2.01 -3.36 6.59
N TRP A 85 -2.70 -4.31 5.96
CA TRP A 85 -4.03 -4.12 5.38
C TRP A 85 -5.10 -3.89 6.45
N THR A 86 -5.02 -4.60 7.57
CA THR A 86 -5.92 -4.38 8.71
C THR A 86 -5.68 -3.02 9.36
N LEU A 87 -4.41 -2.60 9.50
CA LEU A 87 -4.09 -1.26 10.02
C LEU A 87 -4.54 -0.16 9.06
N LEU A 88 -4.46 -0.39 7.75
CA LEU A 88 -4.87 0.57 6.72
C LEU A 88 -6.35 0.95 6.85
N VAL A 89 -7.23 -0.05 7.04
CA VAL A 89 -8.68 0.17 7.24
C VAL A 89 -8.96 1.11 8.42
N VAL A 90 -8.12 1.08 9.46
CA VAL A 90 -8.32 1.91 10.66
C VAL A 90 -7.86 3.35 10.43
N VAL A 91 -6.73 3.57 9.76
CA VAL A 91 -6.19 4.94 9.54
C VAL A 91 -6.69 5.63 8.27
N ALA A 92 -7.26 4.84 7.35
CA ALA A 92 -7.72 5.28 6.04
C ALA A 92 -8.94 4.42 5.64
N PRO A 93 -10.09 4.59 6.30
CA PRO A 93 -11.30 3.82 6.00
C PRO A 93 -11.77 4.01 4.55
N GLU A 94 -11.44 5.12 3.91
CA GLU A 94 -11.66 5.34 2.48
C GLU A 94 -10.88 4.37 1.57
N LEU A 95 -9.87 3.67 2.10
CA LEU A 95 -9.08 2.66 1.39
C LEU A 95 -9.48 1.21 1.75
N THR A 96 -10.64 1.02 2.38
CA THR A 96 -11.08 -0.31 2.85
C THR A 96 -11.20 -1.33 1.74
N GLU A 97 -11.77 -0.95 0.59
CA GLU A 97 -11.93 -1.86 -0.56
C GLU A 97 -10.58 -2.30 -1.11
N TRP A 98 -9.64 -1.37 -1.22
CA TRP A 98 -8.25 -1.67 -1.59
C TRP A 98 -7.59 -2.62 -0.59
N ALA A 99 -7.73 -2.36 0.70
CA ALA A 99 -7.18 -3.22 1.75
C ALA A 99 -7.74 -4.65 1.67
N ALA A 100 -9.04 -4.80 1.45
CA ALA A 100 -9.69 -6.10 1.30
C ALA A 100 -9.19 -6.86 0.06
N PHE A 101 -9.08 -6.17 -1.08
CA PHE A 101 -8.57 -6.73 -2.33
C PHE A 101 -7.13 -7.27 -2.16
N PHE A 102 -6.21 -6.46 -1.64
CA PHE A 102 -4.82 -6.91 -1.48
C PHE A 102 -4.68 -7.96 -0.36
N ALA A 103 -5.46 -7.89 0.72
CA ALA A 103 -5.45 -8.93 1.74
C ALA A 103 -5.87 -10.30 1.16
N ALA A 104 -6.90 -10.34 0.30
CA ALA A 104 -7.31 -11.56 -0.38
C ALA A 104 -6.22 -12.12 -1.32
N GLY A 105 -5.45 -11.24 -1.96
CA GLY A 105 -4.33 -11.62 -2.84
C GLY A 105 -3.04 -12.05 -2.14
N ALA A 106 -2.93 -11.91 -0.81
CA ALA A 106 -1.68 -12.09 -0.07
C ALA A 106 -1.17 -13.54 -0.05
N SER A 107 -2.07 -14.52 0.01
CA SER A 107 -1.69 -15.94 -0.06
C SER A 107 -1.16 -16.33 -1.45
N LYS A 108 -1.79 -15.81 -2.52
CA LYS A 108 -1.32 -15.99 -3.90
C LYS A 108 0.07 -15.39 -4.09
N ARG A 109 0.33 -14.20 -3.52
CA ARG A 109 1.67 -13.58 -3.48
C ARG A 109 2.68 -14.48 -2.78
N ALA A 110 2.37 -14.97 -1.57
CA ALA A 110 3.28 -15.81 -0.81
C ALA A 110 3.66 -17.10 -1.56
N ALA A 111 2.69 -17.73 -2.23
CA ALA A 111 2.94 -18.88 -3.08
C ALA A 111 3.83 -18.54 -4.29
N ALA A 112 3.61 -17.39 -4.92
CA ALA A 112 4.42 -16.92 -6.04
C ALA A 112 5.87 -16.62 -5.64
N GLU A 113 6.08 -15.97 -4.48
CA GLU A 113 7.42 -15.72 -3.91
C GLU A 113 8.16 -17.03 -3.57
N ALA A 114 7.43 -18.06 -3.15
CA ALA A 114 7.96 -19.38 -2.91
C ALA A 114 8.29 -20.16 -4.21
N GLY A 115 8.07 -19.56 -5.39
CA GLY A 115 8.35 -20.18 -6.69
C GLY A 115 7.39 -21.32 -7.05
N ILE A 116 6.20 -21.38 -6.44
CA ILE A 116 5.22 -22.41 -6.75
C ILE A 116 4.74 -22.22 -8.20
N PRO A 117 4.94 -23.21 -9.09
CA PRO A 117 4.62 -23.06 -10.50
C PRO A 117 3.11 -22.93 -10.72
N ARG A 118 2.73 -22.11 -11.71
CA ARG A 118 1.34 -21.93 -12.20
C ARG A 118 0.31 -21.42 -11.18
N VAL A 119 0.73 -20.95 -9.99
CA VAL A 119 -0.18 -20.31 -9.02
C VAL A 119 -0.66 -18.92 -9.44
N VAL A 120 0.08 -18.29 -10.36
CA VAL A 120 -0.23 -16.99 -10.95
C VAL A 120 -0.18 -17.15 -12.47
N SER A 121 -1.24 -16.74 -13.16
CA SER A 121 -1.25 -16.59 -14.62
C SER A 121 -0.67 -15.24 -15.06
N LEU A 122 -0.33 -15.10 -16.34
CA LEU A 122 0.09 -13.81 -16.90
C LEU A 122 -1.00 -12.74 -16.71
N GLN A 123 -2.26 -13.10 -16.94
CA GLN A 123 -3.41 -12.22 -16.75
C GLN A 123 -3.52 -11.75 -15.29
N ASP A 124 -3.40 -12.66 -14.33
CA ASP A 124 -3.39 -12.31 -12.90
C ASP A 124 -2.30 -11.28 -12.58
N ALA A 125 -1.10 -11.45 -13.16
CA ALA A 125 0.05 -10.60 -12.92
C ALA A 125 -0.14 -9.20 -13.53
N ASP A 126 -0.67 -9.12 -14.75
CA ASP A 126 -0.95 -7.86 -15.43
C ASP A 126 -2.10 -7.09 -14.76
N ASP A 127 -3.13 -7.81 -14.33
CA ASP A 127 -4.24 -7.22 -13.58
C ASP A 127 -3.79 -6.70 -12.22
N LEU A 128 -2.97 -7.45 -11.51
CA LEU A 128 -2.41 -6.97 -10.24
C LEU A 128 -1.49 -5.76 -10.46
N LEU A 129 -0.64 -5.77 -11.49
CA LEU A 129 0.25 -4.65 -11.80
C LEU A 129 -0.54 -3.36 -12.05
N ARG A 130 -1.59 -3.44 -12.88
CA ARG A 130 -2.48 -2.30 -13.16
C ARG A 130 -3.21 -1.81 -11.92
N THR A 131 -3.74 -2.75 -11.13
CA THR A 131 -4.48 -2.46 -9.90
C THR A 131 -3.56 -1.86 -8.83
N ALA A 132 -2.33 -2.34 -8.71
CA ALA A 132 -1.30 -1.77 -7.84
C ALA A 132 -0.93 -0.35 -8.27
N GLY A 133 -0.79 -0.10 -9.58
CA GLY A 133 -0.59 1.25 -10.12
C GLY A 133 -1.70 2.22 -9.72
N GLN A 134 -2.96 1.83 -9.92
CA GLN A 134 -4.13 2.61 -9.51
C GLN A 134 -4.15 2.88 -8.01
N PHE A 135 -3.81 1.89 -7.19
CA PHE A 135 -3.73 2.06 -5.75
C PHE A 135 -2.65 3.07 -5.35
N VAL A 136 -1.46 3.02 -5.96
CA VAL A 136 -0.39 4.01 -5.72
C VAL A 136 -0.86 5.42 -6.08
N ASP A 137 -1.53 5.60 -7.22
CA ASP A 137 -2.11 6.88 -7.63
C ASP A 137 -3.10 7.41 -6.58
N VAL A 138 -4.01 6.55 -6.10
CA VAL A 138 -4.99 6.89 -5.07
C VAL A 138 -4.29 7.30 -3.77
N VAL A 139 -3.24 6.60 -3.35
CA VAL A 139 -2.49 6.94 -2.14
C VAL A 139 -1.74 8.26 -2.28
N GLU A 140 -1.13 8.54 -3.44
CA GLU A 140 -0.47 9.82 -3.70
C GLU A 140 -1.44 10.99 -3.56
N VAL A 141 -2.64 10.87 -4.14
CA VAL A 141 -3.71 11.86 -4.00
C VAL A 141 -4.14 11.99 -2.53
N ALA A 142 -4.39 10.86 -1.85
CA ALA A 142 -4.84 10.83 -0.46
C ALA A 142 -3.82 11.41 0.55
N LEU A 143 -2.54 11.50 0.17
CA LEU A 143 -1.48 12.10 0.98
C LEU A 143 -1.11 13.53 0.52
N GLY A 144 -1.75 14.05 -0.52
CA GLY A 144 -1.38 15.35 -1.13
C GLY A 144 0.04 15.34 -1.69
N LEU A 145 0.54 14.16 -2.08
CA LEU A 145 1.87 13.95 -2.65
C LEU A 145 1.81 13.74 -4.17
N GLY A 146 0.62 13.75 -4.76
CA GLY A 146 0.44 13.82 -6.21
C GLY A 146 0.84 15.21 -6.72
N GLY A 147 1.88 15.28 -7.54
CA GLY A 147 2.36 16.54 -8.11
C GLY A 147 3.26 16.33 -9.32
N ALA A 148 2.86 16.99 -10.43
CA ALA A 148 3.54 17.14 -11.71
C ALA A 148 3.97 15.82 -12.38
N ARG A 149 3.04 15.23 -13.13
CA ARG A 149 3.39 14.31 -14.22
C ARG A 149 3.98 15.11 -15.38
#